data_AF-A0A1B6MUY3-F1
#
_entry.id   AF-A0A1B6MUY3-F1
#
_cell.length_a   1.000
_cell.length_b   1.000
_cell.length_c   1.000
_cell.angle_alpha   90.00
_cell.angle_beta   90.00
_cell.angle_gamma   90.00
#
_symmetry.space_group_name_H-M   'P 1'
#
loop_
_entity.id
_entity.type
_entity.pdbx_description
1 polymer ?
#
loop_
_entity_poly.entity_id
_entity_poly.type
_entity_poly.pdbx_seq_one_letter_code
_entity_poly.pdbx_strand_id
1 'polypeptide(L)'
;KSDYYKPKKSKVFTADQVSKFLIDSDDKEWLLCKFILTIGVFRACRKDDLLNLKFNDVKDNSNYFTVFVKDGKTPVHRSFVITDEECPYKPCMLIHKYMSLRPSSMTSDRFFVGYRYGKCVAQNV
;
A
#
# COMPACT_ATOMS: atom_id res chain seq x y z
N LYS A 1 40.21 -6.98 7.03
CA LYS A 1 38.96 -6.24 7.27
C LYS A 1 39.37 -4.81 7.64
N SER A 2 38.88 -3.77 6.96
CA SER A 2 39.20 -2.40 7.35
C SER A 2 38.22 -1.96 8.44
N ASP A 3 38.76 -1.57 9.60
CA ASP A 3 37.98 -1.25 10.81
C ASP A 3 37.23 0.09 10.76
N TYR A 4 37.16 0.72 9.57
CA TYR A 4 36.66 2.10 9.41
C TYR A 4 35.57 2.28 8.35
N TYR A 5 35.04 1.20 7.76
CA TYR A 5 33.92 1.34 6.82
C TYR A 5 32.62 1.67 7.57
N LYS A 6 32.16 2.91 7.46
CA LYS A 6 30.80 3.33 7.86
C LYS A 6 29.90 3.30 6.62
N PRO A 7 28.93 2.38 6.51
CA PRO A 7 28.01 2.35 5.38
C PRO A 7 27.17 3.63 5.33
N LYS A 8 27.06 4.24 4.15
CA LYS A 8 26.16 5.37 3.92
C LYS A 8 24.72 4.89 4.09
N LYS A 9 24.01 5.45 5.08
CA LYS A 9 22.59 5.15 5.30
C LYS A 9 21.74 5.83 4.22
N SER A 10 20.72 5.12 3.75
CA SER A 10 19.72 5.69 2.84
C SER A 10 18.95 6.82 3.54
N LYS A 11 18.50 7.80 2.76
CA LYS A 11 17.51 8.78 3.25
C LYS A 11 16.19 8.02 3.47
N VAL A 12 15.58 8.24 4.62
CA VAL A 12 14.28 7.68 5.00
C VAL A 12 13.32 8.82 5.30
N PHE A 13 12.05 8.61 4.99
CA PHE A 13 11.00 9.56 5.38
C PHE A 13 10.72 9.45 6.88
N THR A 14 10.42 10.59 7.50
CA THR A 14 9.92 10.66 8.88
C THR A 14 8.42 10.37 8.92
N ALA A 15 7.90 10.02 10.10
CA ALA A 15 6.46 9.80 10.29
C ALA A 15 5.63 11.03 9.93
N ASP A 16 6.13 12.24 10.24
CA ASP A 16 5.46 13.49 9.91
C ASP A 16 5.42 13.74 8.40
N GLN A 17 6.52 13.47 7.69
CA GLN A 17 6.57 13.59 6.22
C GLN A 17 5.59 12.63 5.54
N VAL A 18 5.51 11.39 6.03
CA VAL A 18 4.56 10.38 5.54
C VAL A 18 3.13 10.83 5.81
N SER A 19 2.82 11.23 7.05
CA SER A 19 1.48 11.65 7.45
C SER A 19 1.03 12.89 6.68
N LYS A 20 1.91 13.89 6.55
CA LYS A 20 1.66 15.09 5.76
C LYS A 20 1.34 14.76 4.31
N PHE A 21 2.10 13.87 3.68
CA PHE A 21 1.80 13.45 2.31
C PHE A 21 0.44 12.74 2.20
N LEU A 22 0.14 11.81 3.11
CA LEU A 22 -1.11 11.06 3.10
C LEU A 22 -2.35 11.94 3.33
N ILE A 23 -2.21 12.99 4.13
CA ILE A 23 -3.28 13.94 4.44
C ILE A 23 -3.41 15.02 3.36
N ASP A 24 -2.32 15.72 3.04
CA ASP A 24 -2.38 16.99 2.29
C ASP A 24 -2.40 16.81 0.76
N SER A 25 -1.87 15.71 0.22
CA SER A 25 -1.77 15.57 -1.25
C SER A 25 -3.12 15.30 -1.91
N ASP A 26 -3.31 15.74 -3.14
CA ASP A 26 -4.59 15.57 -3.87
C ASP A 26 -4.80 14.11 -4.27
N ASP A 27 -5.94 13.55 -3.87
CA ASP A 27 -6.31 12.19 -4.23
C ASP A 27 -6.48 12.01 -5.75
N LYS A 28 -6.86 13.05 -6.50
CA LYS A 28 -7.03 12.95 -7.96
C LYS A 28 -5.74 12.52 -8.67
N GLU A 29 -4.59 12.85 -8.11
CA GLU A 29 -3.27 12.51 -8.64
C GLU A 29 -2.60 11.39 -7.82
N TRP A 30 -2.73 11.43 -6.49
CA TRP A 30 -1.87 10.66 -5.59
C TRP A 30 -2.55 9.49 -4.87
N LEU A 31 -3.85 9.24 -5.05
CA LEU A 31 -4.57 8.19 -4.29
C LEU A 31 -3.90 6.81 -4.37
N LEU A 32 -3.45 6.38 -5.55
CA LEU A 32 -2.71 5.12 -5.72
C LEU A 32 -1.41 5.12 -4.89
N CYS A 33 -0.61 6.18 -4.98
CA CYS A 33 0.65 6.29 -4.26
C CYS A 33 0.43 6.33 -2.75
N LYS A 34 -0.58 7.06 -2.28
CA LYS A 34 -0.98 7.08 -0.88
C LYS A 34 -1.32 5.67 -0.40
N PHE A 35 -2.10 4.92 -1.16
CA PHE A 35 -2.49 3.58 -0.78
C PHE A 35 -1.32 2.59 -0.76
N ILE A 36 -0.44 2.62 -1.78
CA ILE A 36 0.80 1.84 -1.79
C ILE A 36 1.66 2.17 -0.55
N LEU A 37 1.81 3.46 -0.24
CA LEU A 37 2.57 3.91 0.92
C LEU A 37 1.93 3.44 2.22
N THR A 38 0.60 3.50 2.36
CA THR A 38 -0.12 2.98 3.53
C THR A 38 0.22 1.50 3.78
N ILE A 39 0.12 0.65 2.76
CA ILE A 39 0.47 -0.79 2.92
C ILE A 39 1.94 -0.93 3.32
N GLY A 40 2.84 -0.17 2.69
CA GLY A 40 4.28 -0.14 2.97
C GLY A 40 4.67 0.39 4.36
N VAL A 41 3.84 1.22 4.99
CA VAL A 41 4.05 1.77 6.33
C VAL A 41 3.57 0.79 7.40
N PHE A 42 2.37 0.22 7.21
CA PHE A 42 1.83 -0.80 8.13
C PHE A 42 2.69 -2.07 8.16
N ARG A 43 3.31 -2.40 7.03
CA ARG A 43 4.37 -3.39 6.94
C ARG A 43 5.39 -2.96 5.91
N ALA A 44 6.66 -3.19 6.18
CA ALA A 44 7.74 -3.07 5.19
C ALA A 44 7.63 -4.16 4.10
N CYS A 45 6.59 -4.08 3.27
CA CYS A 45 6.38 -4.91 2.10
C CYS A 45 7.43 -4.56 1.06
N ARG A 46 8.04 -5.60 0.47
CA ARG A 46 8.96 -5.40 -0.66
C ARG A 46 8.17 -4.99 -1.89
N LYS A 47 8.85 -4.44 -2.89
CA LYS A 47 8.25 -4.10 -4.18
C LYS A 47 7.50 -5.30 -4.79
N ASP A 48 8.09 -6.49 -4.75
CA ASP A 48 7.48 -7.70 -5.30
C ASP A 48 6.24 -8.14 -4.52
N ASP A 49 6.21 -7.95 -3.19
CA ASP A 49 5.04 -8.22 -2.35
C ASP A 49 3.87 -7.33 -2.80
N LEU A 50 4.14 -6.04 -3.02
CA LEU A 50 3.14 -5.05 -3.43
C LEU A 50 2.63 -5.30 -4.87
N LEU A 51 3.53 -5.58 -5.82
CA LEU A 51 3.17 -5.81 -7.22
C LEU A 51 2.34 -7.08 -7.44
N ASN A 52 2.53 -8.10 -6.59
CA ASN A 52 1.83 -9.38 -6.71
C ASN A 52 0.64 -9.51 -5.75
N LEU A 53 0.35 -8.49 -4.93
CA LEU A 53 -0.82 -8.47 -4.05
C LEU A 53 -2.09 -8.58 -4.90
N LYS A 54 -2.99 -9.52 -4.57
CA LYS A 54 -4.25 -9.70 -5.30
C LYS A 54 -5.41 -9.03 -4.59
N PHE A 55 -6.49 -8.75 -5.33
CA PHE A 55 -7.71 -8.15 -4.77
C PHE A 55 -8.25 -8.96 -3.58
N ASN A 56 -8.32 -10.28 -3.72
CA ASN A 56 -8.80 -11.18 -2.67
C ASN A 56 -7.83 -11.40 -1.51
N ASP A 57 -6.58 -10.96 -1.64
CA ASP A 57 -5.60 -11.03 -0.56
C ASP A 57 -5.80 -9.89 0.46
N VAL A 58 -6.73 -8.95 0.22
CA VAL A 58 -7.09 -7.87 1.14
C VAL A 58 -8.55 -8.06 1.53
N LYS A 59 -8.77 -8.46 2.80
CA LYS A 59 -10.10 -8.69 3.35
C LYS A 59 -10.59 -7.47 4.10
N ASP A 60 -11.76 -6.99 3.71
CA ASP A 60 -12.50 -5.93 4.38
C ASP A 60 -13.31 -6.53 5.54
N ASN A 61 -13.04 -6.06 6.77
CA ASN A 61 -13.78 -6.46 7.97
C ASN A 61 -14.59 -5.27 8.53
N SER A 62 -15.02 -4.34 7.67
CA SER A 62 -15.74 -3.09 7.97
C SER A 62 -14.92 -2.03 8.72
N ASN A 63 -14.28 -2.39 9.83
CA ASN A 63 -13.53 -1.43 10.67
C ASN A 63 -12.01 -1.50 10.45
N TYR A 64 -11.53 -2.58 9.84
CA TYR A 64 -10.13 -2.81 9.57
C TYR A 64 -9.98 -3.75 8.37
N PHE A 65 -8.79 -3.72 7.76
CA PHE A 65 -8.44 -4.63 6.67
C PHE A 65 -7.42 -5.66 7.14
N THR A 66 -7.58 -6.90 6.68
CA THR A 66 -6.55 -7.93 6.82
C THR A 66 -5.88 -8.14 5.47
N VAL A 67 -4.57 -7.89 5.40
CA VAL A 67 -3.76 -8.08 4.19
C VAL A 67 -2.96 -9.37 4.32
N PHE A 68 -3.08 -10.25 3.35
CA PHE A 68 -2.36 -11.52 3.24
C PHE A 68 -1.23 -11.36 2.21
N VAL A 69 0.02 -11.47 2.65
CA VAL A 69 1.18 -11.39 1.76
C VAL A 69 1.76 -12.78 1.59
N LYS A 70 1.79 -13.24 0.34
CA LYS A 70 2.43 -14.49 -0.05
C LYS A 70 3.90 -14.21 -0.30
N ASP A 71 4.78 -14.81 0.50
CA ASP A 71 6.21 -14.81 0.17
C ASP A 71 6.43 -15.85 -0.94
N GLY A 72 7.00 -15.41 -2.06
CA GLY A 72 7.30 -16.31 -3.18
C GLY A 72 8.51 -17.23 -2.92
N LYS A 73 9.29 -16.98 -1.86
CA LYS A 73 10.53 -17.71 -1.56
C LYS A 73 10.39 -18.64 -0.37
N THR A 74 9.51 -18.33 0.58
CA THR A 74 9.28 -19.17 1.76
C THR A 74 7.81 -19.56 1.86
N PRO A 75 7.48 -20.79 2.29
CA PRO A 75 6.11 -21.23 2.50
C PRO A 75 5.40 -20.48 3.65
N VAL A 76 6.09 -19.58 4.33
CA VAL A 76 5.53 -18.74 5.38
C VAL A 76 4.74 -17.60 4.75
N HIS A 77 3.42 -17.75 4.77
CA HIS A 77 2.51 -16.64 4.53
C HIS A 77 2.48 -15.72 5.75
N ARG A 78 2.56 -14.41 5.54
CA ARG A 78 2.39 -13.42 6.61
C ARG A 78 1.12 -12.61 6.37
N SER A 79 0.42 -12.29 7.43
CA SER A 79 -0.72 -11.37 7.38
C SER A 79 -0.53 -10.21 8.34
N PHE A 80 -1.33 -9.16 8.12
CA PHE A 80 -1.35 -8.00 9.00
C PHE A 80 -2.65 -7.24 8.90
N VAL A 81 -2.90 -6.46 9.95
CA VAL A 81 -4.09 -5.64 10.08
C VAL A 81 -3.74 -4.19 9.74
N ILE A 82 -4.61 -3.54 8.99
CA ILE A 82 -4.62 -2.09 8.77
C ILE A 82 -5.88 -1.57 9.44
N THR A 83 -5.71 -0.65 10.38
CA THR A 83 -6.79 -0.04 11.18
C THR A 83 -6.64 1.47 11.21
N ASP A 84 -7.76 2.18 11.40
CA ASP A 84 -7.79 3.63 11.60
C ASP A 84 -7.42 4.07 13.03
N GLU A 85 -7.27 3.10 13.94
CA GLU A 85 -6.84 3.33 15.32
C GLU A 85 -5.45 3.98 15.34
N GLU A 86 -5.34 5.08 16.08
CA GLU A 86 -4.09 5.84 16.29
C GLU A 86 -3.41 6.35 14.99
N CYS A 87 -4.09 6.24 13.84
CA CYS A 87 -3.57 6.71 12.55
C CYS A 87 -4.26 8.02 12.13
N PRO A 88 -3.51 9.14 12.04
CA PRO A 88 -4.10 10.45 11.74
C PRO A 88 -4.66 10.53 10.31
N TYR A 89 -4.13 9.72 9.39
CA TYR A 89 -4.48 9.72 7.96
C TYR A 89 -5.56 8.72 7.55
N LYS A 90 -6.23 8.06 8.51
CA LYS A 90 -7.39 7.17 8.28
C LYS A 90 -7.22 6.20 7.10
N PRO A 91 -6.25 5.27 7.21
CA PRO A 91 -5.91 4.33 6.14
C PRO A 91 -7.10 3.51 5.61
N CYS A 92 -8.03 3.06 6.44
CA CYS A 92 -9.16 2.25 5.99
C CYS A 92 -10.04 3.04 5.01
N MET A 93 -10.33 4.31 5.31
CA MET A 93 -11.08 5.18 4.39
C MET A 93 -10.39 5.33 3.04
N LEU A 94 -9.05 5.44 3.04
CA LEU A 94 -8.26 5.56 1.83
C LEU A 94 -8.32 4.28 0.98
N ILE A 95 -8.26 3.12 1.63
CA ILE A 95 -8.38 1.81 0.98
C ILE A 95 -9.76 1.65 0.34
N HIS A 96 -10.83 1.92 1.08
CA HIS A 96 -12.20 1.86 0.54
C HIS A 96 -12.37 2.80 -0.67
N LYS A 97 -11.83 4.03 -0.58
CA LYS A 97 -11.89 5.01 -1.68
C LYS A 97 -11.20 4.50 -2.94
N TYR A 98 -10.06 3.84 -2.81
CA TYR A 98 -9.38 3.25 -3.97
C TYR A 98 -10.13 2.03 -4.51
N MET A 99 -10.61 1.14 -3.63
CA MET A 99 -11.37 -0.05 -4.01
C MET A 99 -12.67 0.29 -4.76
N SER A 100 -13.39 1.33 -4.34
CA SER A 100 -14.65 1.73 -4.97
C SER A 100 -14.48 2.26 -6.40
N LEU A 101 -13.26 2.70 -6.75
CA LEU A 101 -12.94 3.19 -8.09
C LEU A 101 -12.51 2.07 -9.04
N ARG A 102 -12.29 0.84 -8.55
CA ARG A 102 -11.83 -0.29 -9.37
C ARG A 102 -12.86 -0.61 -10.46
N PRO A 103 -12.47 -0.67 -11.75
CA PRO A 103 -13.40 -1.01 -12.83
C PRO A 103 -13.89 -2.45 -12.70
N SER A 104 -15.19 -2.67 -12.91
CA SER A 104 -15.79 -4.02 -12.92
C SER A 104 -15.33 -4.86 -14.12
N SER A 105 -14.89 -4.22 -15.20
CA SER A 105 -14.38 -4.88 -16.41
C SER A 105 -12.94 -5.41 -16.28
N MET A 106 -12.36 -5.39 -15.08
CA MET A 106 -10.97 -5.77 -14.88
C MET A 106 -10.78 -7.29 -15.01
N THR A 107 -9.88 -7.72 -15.90
CA THR A 107 -9.52 -9.13 -16.07
C THR A 107 -8.40 -9.59 -15.14
N SER A 108 -7.57 -8.65 -14.65
CA SER A 108 -6.48 -8.98 -13.73
C SER A 108 -6.96 -9.07 -12.29
N ASP A 109 -6.40 -10.03 -11.55
CA ASP A 109 -6.59 -10.23 -10.12
C ASP A 109 -5.67 -9.36 -9.25
N ARG A 110 -4.72 -8.62 -9.84
CA ARG A 110 -3.82 -7.71 -9.11
C ARG A 110 -4.60 -6.63 -8.37
N PHE A 111 -4.23 -6.36 -7.14
CA PHE A 111 -4.88 -5.35 -6.31
C PHE A 111 -4.68 -3.95 -6.91
N PHE A 112 -3.43 -3.59 -7.19
CA PHE A 112 -3.10 -2.28 -7.73
C PHE A 112 -3.28 -2.25 -9.24
N VAL A 113 -4.08 -1.30 -9.70
CA VAL A 113 -4.28 -0.94 -11.10
C VAL A 113 -3.88 0.52 -11.32
N GLY A 114 -3.61 0.87 -12.57
CA GLY A 114 -3.25 2.23 -12.94
C GLY A 114 -4.29 3.23 -12.46
N TYR A 115 -3.85 4.42 -12.06
CA TYR A 115 -4.70 5.48 -11.57
C TYR A 115 -4.38 6.78 -12.30
N ARG A 116 -5.39 7.42 -12.90
CA ARG A 116 -5.25 8.65 -13.69
C ARG A 116 -6.43 9.56 -13.45
N TYR A 117 -6.16 10.81 -13.07
CA TYR A 117 -7.15 11.88 -12.94
C TYR A 117 -8.40 11.49 -12.15
N GLY A 118 -8.22 10.88 -10.97
CA GLY A 118 -9.34 10.51 -10.12
C GLY A 118 -9.94 9.13 -10.38
N LYS A 119 -9.42 8.36 -11.35
CA LYS A 119 -10.02 7.09 -11.79
C LYS A 119 -9.00 5.96 -11.88
N CYS A 120 -9.42 4.76 -11.48
CA CYS A 120 -8.68 3.55 -11.80
C CYS A 120 -8.91 3.20 -13.28
N VAL A 121 -7.84 2.81 -13.97
CA VAL A 121 -7.86 2.36 -15.37
C VAL A 121 -7.60 0.86 -15.43
N ALA A 122 -8.12 0.20 -16.45
CA ALA A 122 -8.00 -1.25 -16.63
C ALA A 122 -6.60 -1.66 -17.15
N GLN A 123 -5.56 -1.27 -16.41
CA GLN A 123 -4.15 -1.54 -16.69
C GLN A 123 -3.47 -1.89 -15.36
N ASN A 124 -2.61 -2.90 -15.34
CA ASN A 124 -1.81 -3.20 -14.16
C ASN A 124 -0.75 -2.11 -13.94
N VAL A 125 -0.42 -1.85 -12.66
CA VAL A 125 0.76 -1.08 -12.27
C VAL A 125 2.03 -1.86 -12.62
#